data_AF-K9ILF9-F1
#
_entry.id   AF-K9ILF9-F1
#
_cell.length_a   1.000
_cell.length_b   1.000
_cell.length_c   1.000
_cell.angle_alpha   90.00
_cell.angle_beta   90.00
_cell.angle_gamma   90.00
#
_symmetry.space_group_name_H-M   'P 1'
#
loop_
_entity.id
_entity.type
_entity.pdbx_description
1 polymer ?
#
loop_
_entity_poly.entity_id
_entity_poly.type
_entity_poly.pdbx_seq_one_letter_code
_entity_poly.pdbx_strand_id
1 'polypeptide(L)'
;MDSLMTLQVEETVKKSTVKKYKIICIVLLVLLVIVTLGLGLKLGLGQRDEQGSCRKKCFDSSYRALDGCRCDVGCKDRGDCCWDFEDTCVESTRIWTCNKFRCGEKRLESSLCSCSDDCLQRKDCCADYKSACQGETPWVKENCSTHLPPQCPEGFDLPPVILFSMDGFRAEYLQTWSTLMPNIDKMKTCGLHSKYLRPVYPTKTFPNHYTIVTGLYPESHGIIDNNMYDVNLNKNFSLSSVEKNNPAWWQGQPVWLTAMYQGLKAGAYFWPGSDVAINGSFPTIYTPYNRNVPYEQRIFTLLEWLDLPKAERPSFYTLYVEQPDSSGHKFGPVSAQVIQALQLVDNAFGMLMEGLKQRNLDNCVNIILLADHGMAQTYCDQVEYMTDYFPQVNFYMFQGPAPRIRARNIPDEFYSFNSEEIVRNLSCRKPDQHFTPYLTPDLPKRLHFAKNVRIDKAHLLMDRQWLAVRSVCLFLIILLAAIFYYKFT
;
A
#
# COMPACT_ATOMS: atom_id res chain seq x y z
N MET A 1 -2.52 -12.90 -87.39
CA MET A 1 -1.73 -14.11 -87.08
C MET A 1 -2.08 -14.53 -85.67
N ASP A 2 -2.79 -15.65 -85.60
CA ASP A 2 -2.87 -16.65 -84.53
C ASP A 2 -3.39 -16.31 -83.13
N SER A 3 -4.67 -16.67 -82.97
CA SER A 3 -5.26 -17.51 -81.91
C SER A 3 -4.30 -18.15 -80.90
N LEU A 4 -4.60 -18.03 -79.60
CA LEU A 4 -5.22 -19.14 -78.84
C LEU A 4 -5.74 -18.68 -77.47
N MET A 5 -7.05 -18.81 -77.27
CA MET A 5 -7.71 -18.88 -75.97
C MET A 5 -7.44 -20.25 -75.34
N THR A 6 -7.08 -20.31 -74.05
CA THR A 6 -7.39 -21.51 -73.24
C THR A 6 -7.50 -21.20 -71.74
N LEU A 7 -8.73 -21.34 -71.23
CA LEU A 7 -9.17 -21.80 -69.89
C LEU A 7 -8.64 -21.11 -68.61
N GLN A 8 -9.49 -20.25 -68.00
CA GLN A 8 -9.41 -19.85 -66.59
C GLN A 8 -10.75 -19.95 -65.81
N VAL A 9 -11.71 -20.74 -66.29
CA VAL A 9 -13.06 -20.80 -65.69
C VAL A 9 -13.17 -21.81 -64.53
N GLU A 10 -12.26 -22.79 -64.43
CA GLU A 10 -12.40 -23.90 -63.48
C GLU A 10 -11.87 -23.60 -62.06
N GLU A 11 -10.96 -22.63 -61.92
CA GLU A 11 -10.34 -22.29 -60.62
C GLU A 11 -11.24 -21.39 -59.75
N THR A 12 -12.02 -20.51 -60.36
CA THR A 12 -12.86 -19.50 -59.68
C THR A 12 -14.08 -20.14 -59.01
N VAL A 13 -14.63 -21.21 -59.60
CA VAL A 13 -15.79 -21.93 -59.07
C VAL A 13 -15.43 -22.77 -57.82
N LYS A 14 -14.22 -23.36 -57.77
CA LYS A 14 -13.73 -24.08 -56.59
C LYS A 14 -13.50 -23.16 -55.39
N LYS A 15 -12.92 -21.97 -55.59
CA LYS A 15 -12.69 -20.99 -54.49
C LYS A 15 -13.99 -20.46 -53.87
N SER A 16 -15.02 -20.21 -54.68
CA SER A 16 -16.34 -19.75 -54.22
C SER A 16 -17.03 -20.81 -53.34
N THR A 17 -16.95 -22.07 -53.77
CA THR A 17 -17.58 -23.20 -53.08
C THR A 17 -16.91 -23.49 -51.74
N VAL A 18 -15.57 -23.49 -51.70
CA VAL A 18 -14.79 -23.69 -50.46
C VAL A 18 -15.04 -22.56 -49.44
N LYS A 19 -15.23 -21.32 -49.89
CA LYS A 19 -15.54 -20.18 -49.00
C LYS A 19 -16.93 -20.33 -48.36
N LYS A 20 -17.93 -20.83 -49.11
CA LYS A 20 -19.26 -21.15 -48.57
C LYS A 20 -19.20 -22.27 -47.53
N TYR A 21 -18.46 -23.36 -47.79
CA TYR A 21 -18.30 -24.45 -46.81
C TYR A 21 -17.57 -24.00 -45.53
N LYS A 22 -16.55 -23.14 -45.63
CA LYS A 22 -15.90 -22.57 -44.44
C LYS A 22 -16.86 -21.73 -43.59
N ILE A 23 -17.69 -20.91 -44.20
CA ILE A 23 -18.69 -20.09 -43.48
C ILE A 23 -19.73 -20.99 -42.81
N ILE A 24 -20.24 -22.01 -43.51
CA ILE A 24 -21.22 -22.96 -42.96
C ILE A 24 -20.61 -23.72 -41.77
N CYS A 25 -19.36 -24.19 -41.88
CA CYS A 25 -18.69 -24.86 -40.76
C CYS A 25 -18.51 -23.93 -39.56
N ILE A 26 -18.12 -22.67 -39.77
CA ILE A 26 -17.98 -21.69 -38.67
C ILE A 26 -19.32 -21.43 -38.00
N VAL A 27 -20.40 -21.26 -38.78
CA VAL A 27 -21.75 -21.03 -38.24
C VAL A 27 -22.24 -22.25 -37.45
N LEU A 28 -22.02 -23.46 -37.96
CA LEU A 28 -22.35 -24.70 -37.24
C LEU A 28 -21.56 -24.86 -35.95
N LEU A 29 -20.27 -24.48 -35.94
CA LEU A 29 -19.41 -24.55 -34.76
C LEU A 29 -19.83 -23.51 -33.69
N VAL A 30 -20.20 -22.30 -34.12
CA VAL A 30 -20.77 -21.27 -33.23
C VAL A 30 -22.11 -21.71 -32.66
N LEU A 31 -23.00 -22.29 -33.49
CA LEU A 31 -24.27 -22.84 -33.01
C LEU A 31 -24.07 -24.01 -32.04
N LEU A 32 -23.10 -24.88 -32.29
CA LEU A 32 -22.76 -25.98 -31.39
C LEU A 32 -22.27 -25.44 -30.04
N VAL A 33 -21.39 -24.43 -30.04
CA VAL A 33 -20.90 -23.77 -28.81
C VAL A 33 -22.03 -23.07 -28.06
N ILE A 34 -22.95 -22.39 -28.75
CA ILE A 34 -24.12 -21.76 -28.13
C ILE A 34 -25.06 -22.82 -27.52
N VAL A 35 -25.26 -23.95 -28.20
CA VAL A 35 -26.10 -25.04 -27.70
C VAL A 35 -25.43 -25.76 -26.53
N THR A 36 -24.11 -25.98 -26.54
CA THR A 36 -23.40 -26.60 -25.41
C THR A 36 -23.31 -25.68 -24.20
N LEU A 37 -23.06 -24.38 -24.40
CA LEU A 37 -23.14 -23.37 -23.34
C LEU A 37 -24.57 -23.22 -22.82
N GLY A 38 -25.56 -23.19 -23.72
CA GLY A 38 -26.97 -23.11 -23.38
C GLY A 38 -27.45 -24.32 -22.58
N LEU A 39 -27.10 -25.54 -22.99
CA LEU A 39 -27.40 -26.77 -22.26
C LEU A 39 -26.62 -26.86 -20.94
N GLY A 40 -25.34 -26.47 -20.92
CA GLY A 40 -24.52 -26.42 -19.71
C GLY A 40 -25.04 -25.42 -18.67
N LEU A 41 -25.51 -24.24 -19.11
CA LEU A 41 -26.14 -23.25 -18.25
C LEU A 41 -27.54 -23.70 -17.79
N LYS A 42 -28.33 -24.35 -18.64
CA LYS A 42 -29.67 -24.84 -18.27
C LYS A 42 -29.61 -26.04 -17.31
N LEU A 43 -28.63 -26.93 -17.46
CA LEU A 43 -28.38 -28.05 -16.54
C LEU A 43 -27.72 -27.58 -15.23
N GLY A 44 -26.88 -26.53 -15.26
CA GLY A 44 -26.23 -25.99 -14.05
C GLY A 44 -27.08 -25.04 -13.20
N LEU A 45 -28.16 -24.47 -13.74
CA LEU A 45 -29.02 -23.52 -13.03
C LEU A 45 -30.34 -24.14 -12.54
N GLY A 46 -30.79 -25.27 -13.11
CA GLY A 46 -32.05 -25.91 -12.74
C GLY A 46 -31.97 -26.93 -11.58
N GLN A 47 -30.79 -27.22 -11.05
CA GLN A 47 -30.56 -28.30 -10.08
C GLN A 47 -30.19 -27.82 -8.65
N ARG A 48 -30.16 -26.51 -8.40
CA ARG A 48 -29.61 -25.95 -7.15
C ARG A 48 -30.59 -25.92 -5.97
N ASP A 49 -31.90 -25.94 -6.21
CA ASP A 49 -32.90 -25.82 -5.13
C ASP A 49 -33.18 -27.16 -4.41
N GLU A 50 -32.63 -28.29 -4.87
CA GLU A 50 -32.78 -29.62 -4.25
C GLU A 50 -31.53 -30.10 -3.47
N GLN A 51 -30.42 -29.36 -3.50
CA GLN A 51 -29.19 -29.70 -2.78
C GLN A 51 -29.13 -29.05 -1.39
N GLY A 52 -28.60 -29.77 -0.41
CA GLY A 52 -28.41 -29.28 0.95
C GLY A 52 -27.44 -28.10 1.04
N SER A 53 -27.66 -27.21 2.00
CA SER A 53 -26.85 -25.99 2.22
C SER A 53 -26.54 -25.81 3.70
N CYS A 54 -25.38 -25.24 4.00
CA CYS A 54 -24.98 -24.86 5.35
C CYS A 54 -25.45 -23.49 5.80
N ARG A 55 -26.25 -22.78 4.99
CA ARG A 55 -26.78 -21.46 5.34
C ARG A 55 -27.58 -21.51 6.64
N LYS A 56 -27.15 -20.71 7.63
CA LYS A 56 -27.70 -20.65 9.01
C LYS A 56 -27.53 -21.95 9.83
N LYS A 57 -26.76 -22.93 9.33
CA LYS A 57 -26.57 -24.27 9.93
C LYS A 57 -25.10 -24.62 10.21
N CYS A 58 -24.20 -23.65 10.08
CA CYS A 58 -22.78 -23.84 10.34
C CYS A 58 -22.50 -24.44 11.72
N PHE A 59 -21.64 -25.46 11.72
CA PHE A 59 -21.16 -26.21 12.89
C PHE A 59 -22.24 -26.93 13.70
N ASP A 60 -23.46 -27.03 13.16
CA ASP A 60 -24.53 -27.82 13.77
C ASP A 60 -24.35 -29.31 13.45
N SER A 61 -23.77 -30.06 14.40
CA SER A 61 -23.56 -31.50 14.27
C SER A 61 -24.85 -32.32 14.16
N SER A 62 -25.99 -31.76 14.58
CA SER A 62 -27.31 -32.39 14.49
C SER A 62 -27.97 -32.19 13.12
N TYR A 63 -27.54 -31.17 12.37
CA TYR A 63 -28.12 -30.86 11.07
C TYR A 63 -27.75 -31.91 10.01
N ARG A 64 -28.76 -32.37 9.28
CA ARG A 64 -28.63 -33.18 8.08
C ARG A 64 -29.50 -32.56 7.00
N ALA A 65 -28.92 -32.29 5.84
CA ALA A 65 -29.70 -31.84 4.71
C ALA A 65 -30.44 -33.01 4.03
N LEU A 66 -31.36 -32.67 3.11
CA LEU A 66 -32.21 -33.63 2.39
C LEU A 66 -31.41 -34.64 1.55
N ASP A 67 -30.22 -34.26 1.08
CA ASP A 67 -29.28 -35.09 0.33
C ASP A 67 -28.25 -35.82 1.23
N GLY A 68 -28.37 -35.67 2.56
CA GLY A 68 -27.47 -36.27 3.54
C GLY A 68 -26.20 -35.48 3.83
N CYS A 69 -25.98 -34.33 3.18
CA CYS A 69 -24.80 -33.50 3.46
C CYS A 69 -24.82 -32.88 4.86
N ARG A 70 -23.63 -32.53 5.35
CA ARG A 70 -23.38 -32.06 6.72
C ARG A 70 -22.63 -30.73 6.77
N CYS A 71 -22.73 -30.08 7.93
CA CYS A 71 -22.16 -28.75 8.19
C CYS A 71 -21.33 -28.69 9.48
N ASP A 72 -20.90 -29.84 10.00
CA ASP A 72 -20.00 -29.92 11.15
C ASP A 72 -18.54 -29.98 10.73
N VAL A 73 -17.64 -29.67 11.67
CA VAL A 73 -16.19 -29.63 11.44
C VAL A 73 -15.65 -30.92 10.83
N GLY A 74 -16.22 -32.08 11.18
CA GLY A 74 -15.77 -33.38 10.68
C GLY A 74 -16.27 -33.74 9.28
N CYS A 75 -17.07 -32.89 8.61
CA CYS A 75 -17.61 -33.22 7.30
C CYS A 75 -16.53 -33.31 6.21
N LYS A 76 -15.44 -32.55 6.38
CA LYS A 76 -14.31 -32.54 5.44
C LYS A 76 -13.61 -33.90 5.42
N ASP A 77 -13.36 -34.45 6.61
CA ASP A 77 -12.71 -35.76 6.75
C ASP A 77 -13.58 -36.89 6.21
N ARG A 78 -14.90 -36.76 6.32
CA ARG A 78 -15.86 -37.73 5.80
C ARG A 78 -16.16 -37.56 4.31
N GLY A 79 -15.79 -36.42 3.71
CA GLY A 79 -16.17 -36.07 2.34
C GLY A 79 -17.68 -35.86 2.16
N ASP A 80 -18.41 -35.51 3.24
CA ASP A 80 -19.87 -35.37 3.27
C ASP A 80 -20.35 -33.93 3.54
N CYS A 81 -19.49 -32.93 3.35
CA CYS A 81 -19.87 -31.53 3.49
C CYS A 81 -20.91 -31.11 2.45
N CYS A 82 -21.84 -30.25 2.85
CA CYS A 82 -22.63 -29.50 1.88
C CYS A 82 -21.71 -28.64 1.01
N TRP A 83 -22.13 -28.43 -0.24
CA TRP A 83 -21.29 -27.83 -1.27
C TRP A 83 -20.81 -26.41 -0.92
N ASP A 84 -21.55 -25.68 -0.09
CA ASP A 84 -21.28 -24.31 0.35
C ASP A 84 -20.68 -24.22 1.76
N PHE A 85 -20.31 -25.34 2.39
CA PHE A 85 -19.77 -25.36 3.75
C PHE A 85 -18.53 -24.48 3.90
N GLU A 86 -17.61 -24.54 2.94
CA GLU A 86 -16.35 -23.79 3.02
C GLU A 86 -16.60 -22.28 2.98
N ASP A 87 -17.36 -21.81 2.00
CA ASP A 87 -17.67 -20.39 1.82
C ASP A 87 -18.55 -19.84 2.96
N THR A 88 -19.52 -20.64 3.42
CA THR A 88 -20.52 -20.20 4.41
C THR A 88 -20.00 -20.26 5.84
N CYS A 89 -19.20 -21.27 6.19
CA CYS A 89 -18.83 -21.56 7.57
C CYS A 89 -17.35 -21.33 7.89
N VAL A 90 -16.45 -21.49 6.93
CA VAL A 90 -15.00 -21.38 7.16
C VAL A 90 -14.47 -20.04 6.68
N GLU A 91 -14.58 -19.76 5.39
CA GLU A 91 -14.02 -18.55 4.79
C GLU A 91 -14.73 -17.28 5.27
N SER A 92 -16.02 -17.36 5.60
CA SER A 92 -16.78 -16.28 6.23
C SER A 92 -16.19 -15.78 7.57
N THR A 93 -15.33 -16.58 8.21
CA THR A 93 -14.65 -16.21 9.46
C THR A 93 -13.26 -15.60 9.26
N ARG A 94 -12.79 -15.54 8.01
CA ARG A 94 -11.42 -15.11 7.64
C ARG A 94 -11.39 -13.89 6.72
N ILE A 95 -12.54 -13.46 6.22
CA ILE A 95 -12.67 -12.36 5.26
C ILE A 95 -13.41 -11.16 5.87
N TRP A 96 -13.15 -9.98 5.30
CA TRP A 96 -13.69 -8.70 5.73
C TRP A 96 -14.84 -8.18 4.84
N THR A 97 -15.41 -9.06 4.01
CA THR A 97 -16.41 -8.72 3.00
C THR A 97 -17.64 -9.62 3.11
N CYS A 98 -18.77 -9.07 2.69
CA CYS A 98 -19.98 -9.82 2.44
C CYS A 98 -19.97 -10.42 1.02
N ASN A 99 -20.72 -11.49 0.85
CA ASN A 99 -20.96 -12.12 -0.44
C ASN A 99 -22.30 -12.86 -0.40
N LYS A 100 -22.69 -13.48 -1.52
CA LYS A 100 -23.98 -14.18 -1.63
C LYS A 100 -24.19 -15.30 -0.60
N PHE A 101 -23.12 -15.90 -0.08
CA PHE A 101 -23.18 -16.96 0.94
C PHE A 101 -23.40 -16.38 2.35
N ARG A 102 -22.87 -15.18 2.60
CA ARG A 102 -22.89 -14.52 3.91
C ARG A 102 -24.11 -13.64 4.17
N CYS A 103 -24.78 -13.14 3.13
CA CYS A 103 -25.93 -12.25 3.33
C CYS A 103 -27.08 -12.94 4.09
N GLY A 104 -27.46 -12.39 5.25
CA GLY A 104 -28.44 -12.99 6.15
C GLY A 104 -27.93 -14.25 6.85
N GLU A 105 -26.61 -14.36 7.05
CA GLU A 105 -25.99 -15.46 7.79
C GLU A 105 -26.48 -15.50 9.25
N LYS A 106 -26.43 -16.69 9.84
CA LYS A 106 -26.46 -16.80 11.31
C LYS A 106 -25.09 -16.34 11.80
N ARG A 107 -25.07 -15.49 12.84
CA ARG A 107 -23.83 -15.01 13.44
C ARG A 107 -22.91 -16.15 13.83
N LEU A 108 -21.64 -16.00 13.48
CA LEU A 108 -20.54 -16.84 13.93
C LEU A 108 -19.65 -15.99 14.84
N GLU A 109 -19.29 -16.52 16.00
CA GLU A 109 -18.50 -15.77 17.00
C GLU A 109 -17.10 -15.40 16.50
N SER A 110 -16.55 -16.19 15.58
CA SER A 110 -15.21 -15.99 15.01
C SER A 110 -15.20 -15.12 13.75
N SER A 111 -16.33 -14.56 13.32
CA SER A 111 -16.37 -13.67 12.15
C SER A 111 -15.73 -12.31 12.44
N LEU A 112 -14.89 -11.84 11.52
CA LEU A 112 -14.19 -10.55 11.63
C LEU A 112 -15.13 -9.34 11.51
N CYS A 113 -16.19 -9.49 10.73
CA CYS A 113 -17.31 -8.56 10.58
C CYS A 113 -18.55 -9.39 10.22
N SER A 114 -19.76 -8.84 10.38
CA SER A 114 -21.02 -9.57 10.18
C SER A 114 -21.73 -9.22 8.88
N CYS A 115 -22.44 -10.18 8.31
CA CYS A 115 -23.42 -9.98 7.24
C CYS A 115 -24.84 -10.41 7.66
N SER A 116 -25.08 -10.55 8.97
CA SER A 116 -26.39 -10.87 9.55
C SER A 116 -27.36 -9.69 9.49
N ASP A 117 -28.65 -9.98 9.56
CA ASP A 117 -29.71 -8.97 9.44
C ASP A 117 -29.68 -7.90 10.56
N ASP A 118 -29.07 -8.21 11.71
CA ASP A 118 -28.92 -7.30 12.85
C ASP A 118 -27.57 -6.55 12.88
N CYS A 119 -26.70 -6.69 11.87
CA CYS A 119 -25.35 -6.13 11.92
C CYS A 119 -25.33 -4.60 11.97
N LEU A 120 -26.28 -3.93 11.31
CA LEU A 120 -26.34 -2.46 11.30
C LEU A 120 -26.68 -1.93 12.69
N GLN A 121 -27.57 -2.61 13.41
CA GLN A 121 -27.95 -2.26 14.77
C GLN A 121 -26.78 -2.45 15.75
N ARG A 122 -25.99 -3.50 15.56
CA ARG A 122 -24.80 -3.78 16.38
C ARG A 122 -23.56 -2.99 15.95
N LYS A 123 -23.62 -2.29 14.82
CA LYS A 123 -22.49 -1.55 14.21
C LYS A 123 -21.27 -2.43 13.91
N ASP A 124 -21.51 -3.68 13.53
CA ASP A 124 -20.46 -4.67 13.24
C ASP A 124 -20.56 -5.26 11.83
N CYS A 125 -21.30 -4.61 10.93
CA CYS A 125 -21.37 -5.04 9.54
C CYS A 125 -20.01 -4.97 8.84
N CYS A 126 -19.78 -5.86 7.87
CA CYS A 126 -18.74 -5.63 6.87
C CYS A 126 -19.03 -4.35 6.08
N ALA A 127 -17.99 -3.65 5.61
CA ALA A 127 -18.10 -2.33 4.98
C ALA A 127 -18.99 -2.36 3.72
N ASP A 128 -18.94 -3.45 2.96
CA ASP A 128 -19.71 -3.67 1.73
C ASP A 128 -21.11 -4.27 1.99
N TYR A 129 -21.57 -4.42 3.24
CA TYR A 129 -22.84 -5.08 3.54
C TYR A 129 -24.04 -4.50 2.77
N LYS A 130 -24.16 -3.17 2.71
CA LYS A 130 -25.27 -2.52 2.00
C LYS A 130 -25.23 -2.81 0.50
N SER A 131 -24.05 -2.74 -0.12
CA SER A 131 -23.90 -2.97 -1.55
C SER A 131 -23.97 -4.46 -1.92
N ALA A 132 -23.41 -5.34 -1.10
CA ALA A 132 -23.40 -6.79 -1.32
C ALA A 132 -24.75 -7.46 -0.98
N CYS A 133 -25.45 -7.02 0.07
CA CYS A 133 -26.63 -7.70 0.61
C CYS A 133 -27.96 -6.94 0.45
N GLN A 134 -27.93 -5.61 0.36
CA GLN A 134 -29.15 -4.79 0.23
C GLN A 134 -29.35 -4.23 -1.18
N GLY A 135 -28.41 -4.49 -2.10
CA GLY A 135 -28.49 -4.03 -3.49
C GLY A 135 -28.24 -2.53 -3.66
N GLU A 136 -27.68 -1.86 -2.65
CA GLU A 136 -27.23 -0.47 -2.80
C GLU A 136 -26.06 -0.37 -3.79
N THR A 137 -25.89 0.81 -4.40
CA THR A 137 -24.78 1.03 -5.32
C THR A 137 -23.49 1.19 -4.52
N PRO A 138 -22.42 0.42 -4.81
CA PRO A 138 -21.10 0.65 -4.22
C PRO A 138 -20.64 2.09 -4.46
N TRP A 139 -19.99 2.71 -3.48
CA TRP A 139 -19.41 4.05 -3.58
C TRP A 139 -18.65 4.19 -4.90
N VAL A 140 -17.75 3.28 -5.25
CA VAL A 140 -16.93 3.40 -6.48
C VAL A 140 -17.74 3.46 -7.78
N LYS A 141 -18.99 2.98 -7.79
CA LYS A 141 -19.88 2.99 -8.96
C LYS A 141 -20.82 4.19 -9.00
N GLU A 142 -20.94 4.95 -7.92
CA GLU A 142 -21.76 6.16 -7.90
C GLU A 142 -21.11 7.30 -8.68
N ASN A 143 -21.93 8.14 -9.29
CA ASN A 143 -21.45 9.34 -9.97
C ASN A 143 -20.83 10.32 -8.96
N CYS A 144 -19.88 11.14 -9.43
CA CYS A 144 -19.40 12.27 -8.63
C CYS A 144 -20.56 13.25 -8.39
N SER A 145 -20.79 13.59 -7.13
CA SER A 145 -21.77 14.60 -6.71
C SER A 145 -21.08 15.72 -5.94
N THR A 146 -21.53 16.95 -6.15
CA THR A 146 -21.08 18.12 -5.39
C THR A 146 -22.10 18.43 -4.29
N HIS A 147 -21.74 18.16 -3.05
CA HIS A 147 -22.58 18.46 -1.89
C HIS A 147 -22.05 19.71 -1.18
N LEU A 148 -22.73 20.84 -1.40
CA LEU A 148 -22.52 22.09 -0.66
C LEU A 148 -23.86 22.50 -0.02
N PRO A 149 -23.97 22.57 1.31
CA PRO A 149 -22.95 22.29 2.34
C PRO A 149 -22.62 20.78 2.49
N PRO A 150 -21.52 20.42 3.19
CA PRO A 150 -21.19 19.02 3.48
C PRO A 150 -22.33 18.31 4.19
N GLN A 151 -22.59 17.06 3.81
CA GLN A 151 -23.67 16.25 4.37
C GLN A 151 -23.15 15.45 5.55
N CYS A 152 -23.15 16.08 6.72
CA CYS A 152 -22.70 15.45 7.96
C CYS A 152 -23.90 14.99 8.81
N PRO A 153 -23.87 13.76 9.34
CA PRO A 153 -24.88 13.30 10.28
C PRO A 153 -24.73 14.00 11.63
N GLU A 154 -25.76 13.90 12.47
CA GLU A 154 -25.80 14.53 13.78
C GLU A 154 -24.55 14.19 14.62
N GLY A 155 -23.96 15.22 15.23
CA GLY A 155 -22.74 15.12 16.03
C GLY A 155 -21.44 15.27 15.24
N PHE A 156 -21.48 15.37 13.91
CA PHE A 156 -20.34 15.73 13.06
C PHE A 156 -20.42 17.20 12.60
N ASP A 157 -20.61 18.12 13.55
CA ASP A 157 -20.73 19.57 13.25
C ASP A 157 -19.47 20.12 12.59
N LEU A 158 -18.32 19.53 12.91
CA LEU A 158 -17.05 19.75 12.22
C LEU A 158 -16.68 18.46 11.45
N PRO A 159 -16.60 18.52 10.11
CA PRO A 159 -16.03 17.48 9.28
C PRO A 159 -14.68 16.95 9.80
N PRO A 160 -14.54 15.65 10.09
CA PRO A 160 -13.27 15.09 10.48
C PRO A 160 -12.29 15.05 9.30
N VAL A 161 -10.99 15.03 9.60
CA VAL A 161 -9.93 14.89 8.61
C VAL A 161 -9.28 13.52 8.74
N ILE A 162 -9.21 12.77 7.64
CA ILE A 162 -8.45 11.52 7.55
C ILE A 162 -7.22 11.74 6.69
N LEU A 163 -6.04 11.56 7.27
CA LEU A 163 -4.76 11.57 6.58
C LEU A 163 -4.32 10.13 6.33
N PHE A 164 -4.47 9.65 5.09
CA PHE A 164 -4.15 8.29 4.70
C PHE A 164 -2.86 8.26 3.86
N SER A 165 -1.83 7.60 4.36
CA SER A 165 -0.56 7.40 3.66
C SER A 165 -0.42 5.99 3.09
N MET A 166 -0.06 5.89 1.81
CA MET A 166 0.39 4.67 1.14
C MET A 166 1.89 4.79 0.86
N ASP A 167 2.72 4.12 1.65
CA ASP A 167 4.18 4.26 1.62
C ASP A 167 4.74 3.96 0.22
N GLY A 168 5.64 4.81 -0.27
CA GLY A 168 6.31 4.61 -1.55
C GLY A 168 5.39 4.62 -2.79
N PHE A 169 4.15 5.12 -2.66
CA PHE A 169 3.23 5.29 -3.78
C PHE A 169 3.72 6.43 -4.69
N ARG A 170 4.59 6.06 -5.65
CA ARG A 170 5.12 6.97 -6.65
C ARG A 170 3.98 7.58 -7.47
N ALA A 171 3.99 8.89 -7.68
CA ALA A 171 2.98 9.61 -8.44
C ALA A 171 2.72 9.03 -9.86
N GLU A 172 3.75 8.45 -10.49
CA GLU A 172 3.64 7.81 -11.80
C GLU A 172 2.77 6.54 -11.77
N TYR A 173 2.63 5.85 -10.64
CA TYR A 173 1.72 4.71 -10.53
C TYR A 173 0.27 5.08 -10.82
N LEU A 174 -0.18 6.27 -10.36
CA LEU A 174 -1.54 6.75 -10.66
C LEU A 174 -1.67 7.23 -12.11
N GLN A 175 -0.59 7.71 -12.71
CA GLN A 175 -0.57 8.16 -14.11
C GLN A 175 -0.68 6.97 -15.06
N THR A 176 0.00 5.87 -14.76
CA THR A 176 0.11 4.70 -15.65
C THR A 176 -0.92 3.62 -15.33
N TRP A 177 -1.23 3.37 -14.06
CA TRP A 177 -2.02 2.21 -13.60
C TRP A 177 -3.37 2.58 -12.99
N SER A 178 -3.84 3.81 -13.15
CA SER A 178 -5.11 4.29 -12.56
C SER A 178 -6.31 3.36 -12.81
N THR A 179 -6.44 2.80 -14.01
CA THR A 179 -7.56 1.91 -14.35
C THR A 179 -7.57 0.59 -13.58
N LEU A 180 -6.43 0.21 -12.97
CA LEU A 180 -6.32 -0.96 -12.09
C LEU A 180 -6.61 -0.61 -10.62
N MET A 181 -6.84 0.67 -10.32
CA MET A 181 -7.12 1.21 -9.00
C MET A 181 -8.39 2.07 -9.03
N PRO A 182 -9.57 1.47 -9.28
CA PRO A 182 -10.80 2.21 -9.52
C PRO A 182 -11.24 3.08 -8.34
N ASN A 183 -10.95 2.72 -7.09
CA ASN A 183 -11.35 3.51 -5.93
C ASN A 183 -10.53 4.81 -5.84
N ILE A 184 -9.21 4.70 -5.99
CA ILE A 184 -8.29 5.84 -6.01
C ILE A 184 -8.53 6.69 -7.26
N ASP A 185 -8.80 6.07 -8.41
CA ASP A 185 -9.12 6.78 -9.66
C ASP A 185 -10.43 7.57 -9.55
N LYS A 186 -11.44 7.02 -8.87
CA LYS A 186 -12.66 7.77 -8.54
C LYS A 186 -12.35 8.96 -7.64
N MET A 187 -11.54 8.79 -6.58
CA MET A 187 -11.14 9.91 -5.71
C MET A 187 -10.40 11.01 -6.49
N LYS A 188 -9.49 10.62 -7.39
CA LYS A 188 -8.80 11.55 -8.31
C LYS A 188 -9.77 12.31 -9.22
N THR A 189 -10.81 11.64 -9.70
CA THR A 189 -11.79 12.19 -10.66
C THR A 189 -12.83 13.09 -9.99
N CYS A 190 -13.35 12.69 -8.83
CA CYS A 190 -14.37 13.45 -8.11
C CYS A 190 -13.79 14.50 -7.16
N GLY A 191 -12.55 14.32 -6.71
CA GLY A 191 -11.88 15.18 -5.74
C GLY A 191 -10.85 16.12 -6.35
N LEU A 192 -9.99 16.66 -5.50
CA LEU A 192 -8.86 17.51 -5.90
C LEU A 192 -7.58 16.66 -5.96
N HIS A 193 -6.87 16.72 -7.09
CA HIS A 193 -5.62 15.98 -7.28
C HIS A 193 -4.54 16.85 -7.94
N SER A 194 -3.32 16.76 -7.40
CA SER A 194 -2.10 17.26 -8.04
C SER A 194 -1.39 16.11 -8.75
N LYS A 195 -0.80 16.36 -9.93
CA LYS A 195 -0.01 15.35 -10.68
C LYS A 195 1.10 14.70 -9.86
N TYR A 196 1.64 15.43 -8.88
CA TYR A 196 2.59 14.93 -7.89
C TYR A 196 2.60 15.83 -6.65
N LEU A 197 3.02 15.25 -5.52
CA LEU A 197 3.47 15.98 -4.33
C LEU A 197 4.99 15.87 -4.25
N ARG A 198 5.68 16.97 -3.93
CA ARG A 198 7.14 16.98 -3.83
C ARG A 198 7.57 16.59 -2.40
N PRO A 199 8.31 15.48 -2.22
CA PRO A 199 8.85 15.12 -0.90
C PRO A 199 9.98 16.07 -0.47
N VAL A 200 10.28 16.09 0.82
CA VAL A 200 11.51 16.68 1.36
C VAL A 200 12.70 15.76 1.14
N TYR A 201 13.90 16.34 1.19
CA TYR A 201 15.15 15.60 1.10
C TYR A 201 15.67 15.22 2.49
N PRO A 202 16.15 13.99 2.71
CA PRO A 202 16.14 12.85 1.80
C PRO A 202 14.73 12.24 1.66
N THR A 203 14.44 11.64 0.49
CA THR A 203 13.15 11.02 0.18
C THR A 203 13.02 9.66 0.86
N LYS A 204 12.83 9.69 2.19
CA LYS A 204 12.74 8.55 3.10
C LYS A 204 11.50 8.65 3.99
N THR A 205 11.04 7.51 4.48
CA THR A 205 9.79 7.36 5.23
C THR A 205 9.63 8.28 6.42
N PHE A 206 10.52 8.18 7.42
CA PHE A 206 10.36 8.94 8.66
C PHE A 206 10.51 10.46 8.47
N PRO A 207 11.49 10.96 7.70
CA PRO A 207 11.59 12.40 7.42
C PRO A 207 10.33 12.96 6.77
N ASN A 208 9.80 12.29 5.75
CA ASN A 208 8.68 12.82 4.96
C ASN A 208 7.35 12.72 5.72
N HIS A 209 7.05 11.59 6.35
CA HIS A 209 5.84 11.47 7.15
C HIS A 209 5.81 12.47 8.32
N TYR A 210 6.94 12.72 8.97
CA TYR A 210 6.99 13.67 10.08
C TYR A 210 6.98 15.13 9.59
N THR A 211 7.57 15.42 8.42
CA THR A 211 7.38 16.70 7.72
C THR A 211 5.90 16.96 7.45
N ILE A 212 5.16 15.98 6.90
CA ILE A 212 3.74 16.15 6.54
C ILE A 212 2.90 16.63 7.73
N VAL A 213 3.14 16.07 8.92
CA VAL A 213 2.35 16.41 10.12
C VAL A 213 2.90 17.60 10.91
N THR A 214 4.09 18.11 10.60
CA THR A 214 4.68 19.26 11.30
C THR A 214 4.78 20.53 10.44
N GLY A 215 4.78 20.39 9.10
CA GLY A 215 5.06 21.47 8.17
C GLY A 215 6.52 21.94 8.18
N LEU A 216 7.43 21.19 8.82
CA LEU A 216 8.84 21.57 9.00
C LEU A 216 9.75 20.77 8.06
N TYR A 217 10.91 21.33 7.71
CA TYR A 217 11.97 20.56 7.06
C TYR A 217 12.65 19.59 8.05
N PRO A 218 13.26 18.50 7.56
CA PRO A 218 14.01 17.55 8.40
C PRO A 218 15.07 18.20 9.28
N GLU A 219 15.78 19.21 8.76
CA GLU A 219 16.78 19.92 9.55
C GLU A 219 16.19 20.62 10.79
N SER A 220 14.91 20.98 10.76
CA SER A 220 14.21 21.66 11.86
C SER A 220 13.50 20.68 12.80
N HIS A 221 12.80 19.67 12.26
CA HIS A 221 12.05 18.73 13.08
C HIS A 221 12.91 17.57 13.63
N GLY A 222 14.17 17.47 13.20
CA GLY A 222 15.19 16.59 13.80
C GLY A 222 15.20 15.15 13.30
N ILE A 223 14.20 14.73 12.53
CA ILE A 223 14.13 13.38 11.94
C ILE A 223 14.70 13.44 10.52
N ILE A 224 16.03 13.33 10.40
CA ILE A 224 16.73 13.62 9.14
C ILE A 224 16.89 12.41 8.21
N ASP A 225 16.70 11.20 8.73
CA ASP A 225 16.74 9.92 8.00
C ASP A 225 16.12 8.82 8.87
N ASN A 226 15.88 7.64 8.30
CA ASN A 226 15.45 6.44 9.03
C ASN A 226 16.57 5.91 9.96
N ASN A 227 17.83 6.29 9.72
CA ASN A 227 18.97 6.01 10.58
C ASN A 227 19.86 7.25 10.73
N MET A 228 20.17 7.63 11.96
CA MET A 228 20.96 8.84 12.24
C MET A 228 21.68 8.73 13.58
N TYR A 229 22.68 9.59 13.78
CA TYR A 229 23.43 9.71 15.03
C TYR A 229 23.32 11.15 15.54
N ASP A 230 23.21 11.31 16.86
CA ASP A 230 23.25 12.62 17.52
C ASP A 230 24.41 12.61 18.51
N VAL A 231 25.40 13.48 18.28
CA VAL A 231 26.60 13.58 19.11
C VAL A 231 26.30 14.15 20.50
N ASN A 232 25.29 15.01 20.63
CA ASN A 232 24.93 15.63 21.91
C ASN A 232 24.21 14.63 22.82
N LEU A 233 23.39 13.75 22.22
CA LEU A 233 22.77 12.64 22.93
C LEU A 233 23.73 11.46 23.08
N ASN A 234 24.76 11.39 22.24
CA ASN A 234 25.59 10.22 22.01
C ASN A 234 24.78 8.93 21.78
N LYS A 235 23.78 9.02 20.89
CA LYS A 235 22.83 7.92 20.60
C LYS A 235 22.66 7.72 19.10
N ASN A 236 22.31 6.49 18.72
CA ASN A 236 21.88 6.14 17.37
C ASN A 236 20.36 5.97 17.33
N PHE A 237 19.73 6.57 16.33
CA PHE A 237 18.35 6.35 15.97
C PHE A 237 18.28 5.31 14.85
N SER A 238 17.34 4.36 14.96
CA SER A 238 16.99 3.42 13.91
C SER A 238 15.56 2.91 14.13
N LEU A 239 14.87 2.56 13.05
CA LEU A 239 13.47 2.08 13.11
C LEU A 239 13.31 0.76 13.88
N SER A 240 14.38 -0.04 13.97
CA SER A 240 14.43 -1.29 14.72
C SER A 240 14.87 -1.10 16.18
N SER A 241 15.29 0.10 16.57
CA SER A 241 15.78 0.42 17.92
C SER A 241 14.67 1.01 18.78
N VAL A 242 14.76 0.77 20.09
CA VAL A 242 13.92 1.44 21.10
C VAL A 242 14.14 2.96 21.15
N GLU A 243 15.30 3.43 20.67
CA GLU A 243 15.59 4.88 20.56
C GLU A 243 14.60 5.61 19.66
N LYS A 244 13.89 4.91 18.76
CA LYS A 244 12.82 5.55 17.99
C LYS A 244 11.74 6.18 18.88
N ASN A 245 11.54 5.65 20.10
CA ASN A 245 10.54 6.11 21.06
C ASN A 245 11.05 7.23 21.98
N ASN A 246 12.32 7.65 21.86
CA ASN A 246 12.87 8.69 22.71
C ASN A 246 12.44 10.08 22.19
N PRO A 247 11.67 10.88 22.96
CA PRO A 247 11.16 12.17 22.49
C PRO A 247 12.24 13.19 22.10
N ALA A 248 13.49 13.04 22.59
CA ALA A 248 14.59 13.92 22.23
C ALA A 248 14.91 13.95 20.72
N TRP A 249 14.49 12.93 19.96
CA TRP A 249 14.62 12.90 18.51
C TRP A 249 13.58 13.78 17.79
N TRP A 250 12.41 13.96 18.39
CA TRP A 250 11.22 14.46 17.72
C TRP A 250 10.96 15.92 18.08
N GLN A 251 11.36 16.83 17.20
CA GLN A 251 11.20 18.26 17.42
C GLN A 251 9.95 18.80 16.69
N GLY A 252 9.60 20.06 16.95
CA GLY A 252 8.40 20.67 16.38
C GLY A 252 7.11 20.17 17.03
N GLN A 253 5.98 20.48 16.40
CA GLN A 253 4.65 20.13 16.90
C GLN A 253 3.86 19.40 15.81
N PRO A 254 3.64 18.08 15.93
CA PRO A 254 2.80 17.36 14.98
C PRO A 254 1.33 17.77 15.11
N VAL A 255 0.59 17.69 14.01
CA VAL A 255 -0.77 18.23 13.87
C VAL A 255 -1.76 17.61 14.87
N TRP A 256 -1.56 16.36 15.30
CA TRP A 256 -2.39 15.77 16.35
C TRP A 256 -2.26 16.53 17.68
N LEU A 257 -1.07 16.99 18.06
CA LEU A 257 -0.89 17.84 19.24
C LEU A 257 -1.47 19.24 19.01
N THR A 258 -1.28 19.82 17.82
CA THR A 258 -1.90 21.10 17.43
C THR A 258 -3.42 21.06 17.57
N ALA A 259 -4.06 19.97 17.14
CA ALA A 259 -5.50 19.74 17.27
C ALA A 259 -5.90 19.58 18.74
N MET A 260 -5.16 18.78 19.51
CA MET A 260 -5.42 18.54 20.93
C MET A 260 -5.30 19.79 21.81
N TYR A 261 -4.30 20.64 21.57
CA TYR A 261 -4.20 21.92 22.27
C TYR A 261 -5.33 22.90 21.95
N GLN A 262 -6.07 22.66 20.87
CA GLN A 262 -7.26 23.42 20.48
C GLN A 262 -8.58 22.70 20.81
N GLY A 263 -8.53 21.66 21.66
CA GLY A 263 -9.72 20.97 22.16
C GLY A 263 -10.27 19.86 21.25
N LEU A 264 -9.58 19.51 20.17
CA LEU A 264 -9.97 18.43 19.26
C LEU A 264 -9.24 17.12 19.61
N LYS A 265 -9.90 15.98 19.47
CA LYS A 265 -9.28 14.66 19.70
C LYS A 265 -8.59 14.14 18.43
N ALA A 266 -7.56 13.33 18.60
CA ALA A 266 -6.80 12.75 17.49
C ALA A 266 -6.66 11.22 17.63
N GLY A 267 -6.91 10.49 16.54
CA GLY A 267 -6.82 9.04 16.44
C GLY A 267 -5.77 8.61 15.42
N ALA A 268 -4.66 8.03 15.85
CA ALA A 268 -3.56 7.67 14.97
C ALA A 268 -3.41 6.15 14.79
N TYR A 269 -3.85 5.62 13.64
CA TYR A 269 -3.59 4.23 13.28
C TYR A 269 -2.31 4.15 12.47
N PHE A 270 -1.19 4.08 13.21
CA PHE A 270 0.18 4.18 12.72
C PHE A 270 0.50 5.52 12.03
N TRP A 271 1.51 6.20 12.55
CA TRP A 271 2.21 7.30 11.87
C TRP A 271 3.58 7.49 12.53
N PRO A 272 4.67 7.78 11.80
CA PRO A 272 5.95 8.12 12.43
C PRO A 272 5.81 9.24 13.47
N GLY A 273 6.06 8.90 14.73
CA GLY A 273 5.95 9.80 15.88
C GLY A 273 4.62 9.72 16.65
N SER A 274 3.60 9.01 16.16
CA SER A 274 2.31 8.90 16.88
C SER A 274 2.40 8.02 18.12
N ASP A 275 3.34 7.07 18.14
CA ASP A 275 3.64 6.19 19.28
C ASP A 275 4.80 6.72 20.15
N VAL A 276 5.03 8.05 20.11
CA VAL A 276 6.05 8.75 20.89
C VAL A 276 5.43 9.89 21.72
N ALA A 277 5.87 10.04 22.97
CA ALA A 277 5.41 11.09 23.89
C ALA A 277 6.03 12.47 23.55
N ILE A 278 5.69 13.02 22.39
CA ILE A 278 6.21 14.30 21.90
C ILE A 278 5.63 15.43 22.76
N ASN A 279 6.50 16.29 23.30
CA ASN A 279 6.12 17.28 24.33
C ASN A 279 5.35 16.66 25.52
N GLY A 280 5.70 15.42 25.88
CA GLY A 280 5.06 14.68 26.97
C GLY A 280 3.65 14.14 26.66
N SER A 281 3.19 14.21 25.40
CA SER A 281 1.82 13.86 25.01
C SER A 281 1.79 12.89 23.82
N PHE A 282 0.80 12.01 23.81
CA PHE A 282 0.45 11.14 22.68
C PHE A 282 -0.82 11.66 21.99
N PRO A 283 -1.17 11.19 20.77
CA PRO A 283 -2.54 11.32 20.26
C PRO A 283 -3.55 10.74 21.26
N THR A 284 -4.79 11.24 21.24
CA THR A 284 -5.85 10.79 22.16
C THR A 284 -6.07 9.28 22.10
N ILE A 285 -6.04 8.72 20.89
CA ILE A 285 -6.03 7.29 20.63
C ILE A 285 -4.90 7.02 19.65
N TYR A 286 -4.05 6.02 19.92
CA TYR A 286 -2.99 5.62 19.01
C TYR A 286 -2.72 4.12 19.11
N THR A 287 -2.14 3.56 18.07
CA THR A 287 -1.70 2.16 18.04
C THR A 287 -0.16 2.08 17.95
N PRO A 288 0.51 1.26 18.78
CA PRO A 288 1.93 0.97 18.61
C PRO A 288 2.17 0.29 17.27
N TYR A 289 3.22 0.72 16.54
CA TYR A 289 3.47 0.18 15.21
C TYR A 289 3.68 -1.34 15.21
N ASN A 290 2.86 -2.04 14.42
CA ASN A 290 3.00 -3.47 14.17
C ASN A 290 2.67 -3.80 12.71
N ARG A 291 3.73 -4.05 11.93
CA ARG A 291 3.63 -4.36 10.48
C ARG A 291 2.78 -5.58 10.14
N ASN A 292 2.55 -6.48 11.10
CA ASN A 292 1.82 -7.73 10.86
C ASN A 292 0.29 -7.55 10.92
N VAL A 293 -0.20 -6.37 11.32
CA VAL A 293 -1.63 -6.07 11.34
C VAL A 293 -2.16 -5.91 9.90
N PRO A 294 -3.16 -6.70 9.47
CA PRO A 294 -3.77 -6.59 8.14
C PRO A 294 -4.40 -5.21 7.91
N TYR A 295 -4.42 -4.72 6.67
CA TYR A 295 -4.90 -3.38 6.33
C TYR A 295 -6.38 -3.19 6.65
N GLU A 296 -7.16 -4.23 6.41
CA GLU A 296 -8.59 -4.30 6.71
C GLU A 296 -8.83 -4.04 8.20
N GLN A 297 -8.08 -4.70 9.09
CA GLN A 297 -8.19 -4.48 10.52
C GLN A 297 -7.90 -3.02 10.90
N ARG A 298 -6.92 -2.37 10.25
CA ARG A 298 -6.61 -0.95 10.49
C ARG A 298 -7.79 -0.05 10.10
N ILE A 299 -8.40 -0.32 8.94
CA ILE A 299 -9.55 0.42 8.43
C ILE A 299 -10.77 0.22 9.32
N PHE A 300 -11.07 -1.02 9.72
CA PHE A 300 -12.20 -1.32 10.61
C PHE A 300 -12.06 -0.61 11.94
N THR A 301 -10.88 -0.63 12.56
CA THR A 301 -10.67 0.13 13.80
C THR A 301 -10.84 1.64 13.62
N LEU A 302 -10.41 2.21 12.48
CA LEU A 302 -10.67 3.62 12.20
C LEU A 302 -12.18 3.91 12.06
N LEU A 303 -12.92 3.03 11.40
CA LEU A 303 -14.38 3.12 11.27
C LEU A 303 -15.08 3.00 12.64
N GLU A 304 -14.60 2.11 13.52
CA GLU A 304 -15.06 2.02 14.92
C GLU A 304 -14.78 3.32 15.69
N TRP A 305 -13.62 3.95 15.48
CA TRP A 305 -13.33 5.26 16.09
C TRP A 305 -14.25 6.36 15.59
N LEU A 306 -14.77 6.28 14.36
CA LEU A 306 -15.79 7.20 13.84
C LEU A 306 -17.19 6.92 14.46
N ASP A 307 -17.44 5.71 14.93
CA ASP A 307 -18.69 5.32 15.59
C ASP A 307 -18.75 5.71 17.08
N LEU A 308 -17.62 6.14 17.66
CA LEU A 308 -17.53 6.59 19.05
C LEU A 308 -18.52 7.74 19.33
N PRO A 309 -18.99 7.85 20.59
CA PRO A 309 -19.76 9.01 21.03
C PRO A 309 -19.00 10.32 20.75
N LYS A 310 -19.73 11.38 20.38
CA LYS A 310 -19.15 12.70 20.04
C LYS A 310 -18.12 13.20 21.06
N ALA A 311 -18.35 12.94 22.35
CA ALA A 311 -17.45 13.35 23.42
C ALA A 311 -16.06 12.67 23.37
N GLU A 312 -15.95 11.47 22.80
CA GLU A 312 -14.73 10.66 22.73
C GLU A 312 -14.15 10.57 21.31
N ARG A 313 -14.98 10.84 20.31
CA ARG A 313 -14.64 10.69 18.89
C ARG A 313 -13.55 11.68 18.45
N PRO A 314 -12.47 11.21 17.78
CA PRO A 314 -11.48 12.08 17.16
C PRO A 314 -12.05 12.97 16.05
N SER A 315 -11.35 14.08 15.78
CA SER A 315 -11.61 14.96 14.62
C SER A 315 -10.49 14.90 13.61
N PHE A 316 -9.30 14.42 14.01
CA PHE A 316 -8.16 14.16 13.13
C PHE A 316 -7.77 12.70 13.22
N TYR A 317 -7.57 12.06 12.07
CA TYR A 317 -7.24 10.66 11.95
C TYR A 317 -6.01 10.46 11.08
N THR A 318 -5.15 9.51 11.44
CA THR A 318 -4.13 8.99 10.53
C THR A 318 -4.35 7.52 10.24
N LEU A 319 -4.04 7.12 9.02
CA LEU A 319 -3.98 5.74 8.58
C LEU A 319 -2.74 5.55 7.72
N TYR A 320 -2.02 4.44 7.94
CA TYR A 320 -0.80 4.13 7.20
C TYR A 320 -0.79 2.67 6.73
N VAL A 321 -0.31 2.45 5.51
CA VAL A 321 -0.04 1.12 4.93
C VAL A 321 1.35 1.09 4.29
N GLU A 322 2.07 -0.02 4.47
CA GLU A 322 3.46 -0.22 4.02
C GLU A 322 3.61 -0.49 2.51
N GLN A 323 2.50 -0.61 1.79
CA GLN A 323 2.48 -0.86 0.35
C GLN A 323 2.11 0.43 -0.39
N PRO A 324 2.62 0.64 -1.61
CA PRO A 324 3.43 -0.29 -2.43
C PRO A 324 4.95 -0.31 -2.14
N ASP A 325 5.47 0.43 -1.15
CA ASP A 325 6.91 0.52 -0.84
C ASP A 325 7.56 -0.86 -0.68
N SER A 326 6.97 -1.73 0.14
CA SER A 326 7.51 -3.07 0.41
C SER A 326 7.70 -3.91 -0.87
N SER A 327 6.69 -3.92 -1.76
CA SER A 327 6.79 -4.60 -3.06
C SER A 327 7.77 -3.88 -3.99
N GLY A 328 7.78 -2.55 -4.00
CA GLY A 328 8.70 -1.75 -4.81
C GLY A 328 10.17 -2.01 -4.47
N HIS A 329 10.51 -2.12 -3.19
CA HIS A 329 11.86 -2.47 -2.74
C HIS A 329 12.26 -3.89 -3.12
N LYS A 330 11.35 -4.86 -3.00
CA LYS A 330 11.67 -6.28 -3.22
C LYS A 330 11.72 -6.66 -4.71
N PHE A 331 10.90 -6.04 -5.54
CA PHE A 331 10.68 -6.46 -6.93
C PHE A 331 10.91 -5.36 -7.97
N GLY A 332 11.19 -4.13 -7.54
CA GLY A 332 11.32 -2.96 -8.42
C GLY A 332 9.97 -2.30 -8.71
N PRO A 333 9.98 -1.00 -9.07
CA PRO A 333 8.75 -0.20 -9.25
C PRO A 333 7.88 -0.62 -10.44
N VAL A 334 8.43 -1.38 -11.39
CA VAL A 334 7.69 -1.91 -12.54
C VAL A 334 7.75 -3.44 -12.47
N SER A 335 6.83 -4.01 -11.69
CA SER A 335 6.75 -5.46 -11.45
C SER A 335 5.31 -5.90 -11.22
N ALA A 336 5.02 -7.19 -11.47
CA ALA A 336 3.70 -7.75 -11.21
C ALA A 336 3.31 -7.64 -9.72
N GLN A 337 4.29 -7.73 -8.82
CA GLN A 337 4.08 -7.63 -7.38
C GLN A 337 3.74 -6.20 -6.94
N VAL A 338 4.25 -5.18 -7.62
CA VAL A 338 3.80 -3.79 -7.41
C VAL A 338 2.38 -3.62 -7.92
N ILE A 339 2.01 -4.17 -9.08
CA ILE A 339 0.61 -4.12 -9.57
C ILE A 339 -0.35 -4.76 -8.55
N GLN A 340 -0.01 -5.94 -8.01
CA GLN A 340 -0.80 -6.59 -6.96
C GLN A 340 -0.88 -5.73 -5.69
N ALA A 341 0.22 -5.10 -5.28
CA ALA A 341 0.23 -4.20 -4.13
C ALA A 341 -0.62 -2.93 -4.35
N LEU A 342 -0.61 -2.38 -5.56
CA LEU A 342 -1.46 -1.25 -5.96
C LEU A 342 -2.95 -1.61 -5.88
N GLN A 343 -3.33 -2.78 -6.39
CA GLN A 343 -4.70 -3.29 -6.27
C GLN A 343 -5.09 -3.55 -4.80
N LEU A 344 -4.16 -4.07 -3.99
CA LEU A 344 -4.39 -4.29 -2.57
C LEU A 344 -4.70 -2.98 -1.82
N VAL A 345 -3.90 -1.93 -2.03
CA VAL A 345 -4.13 -0.63 -1.36
C VAL A 345 -5.34 0.11 -1.92
N ASP A 346 -5.66 -0.07 -3.21
CA ASP A 346 -6.91 0.42 -3.79
C ASP A 346 -8.14 -0.23 -3.16
N ASN A 347 -8.13 -1.56 -2.99
CA ASN A 347 -9.21 -2.28 -2.30
C ASN A 347 -9.34 -1.87 -0.84
N ALA A 348 -8.22 -1.67 -0.14
CA ALA A 348 -8.21 -1.16 1.22
C ALA A 348 -8.83 0.26 1.30
N PHE A 349 -8.47 1.15 0.36
CA PHE A 349 -9.11 2.45 0.26
C PHE A 349 -10.60 2.36 -0.08
N GLY A 350 -11.00 1.46 -0.99
CA GLY A 350 -12.40 1.18 -1.29
C GLY A 350 -13.20 0.73 -0.07
N MET A 351 -12.63 -0.14 0.76
CA MET A 351 -13.23 -0.57 2.03
C MET A 351 -13.48 0.60 2.99
N LEU A 352 -12.53 1.53 3.09
CA LEU A 352 -12.74 2.75 3.87
C LEU A 352 -13.92 3.56 3.31
N MET A 353 -13.96 3.78 2.00
CA MET A 353 -15.03 4.57 1.37
C MET A 353 -16.42 3.92 1.48
N GLU A 354 -16.54 2.60 1.31
CA GLU A 354 -17.79 1.87 1.57
C GLU A 354 -18.21 1.99 3.03
N GLY A 355 -17.26 1.86 3.97
CA GLY A 355 -17.53 1.99 5.41
C GLY A 355 -17.97 3.40 5.81
N LEU A 356 -17.43 4.43 5.18
CA LEU A 356 -17.87 5.82 5.34
C LEU A 356 -19.26 6.04 4.75
N LYS A 357 -19.51 5.54 3.54
CA LYS A 357 -20.83 5.62 2.89
C LYS A 357 -21.90 4.92 3.73
N GLN A 358 -21.60 3.75 4.28
CA GLN A 358 -22.52 3.03 5.16
C GLN A 358 -22.96 3.85 6.38
N ARG A 359 -22.08 4.74 6.86
CA ARG A 359 -22.27 5.67 7.99
C ARG A 359 -22.80 7.05 7.56
N ASN A 360 -23.07 7.27 6.27
CA ASN A 360 -23.40 8.57 5.68
C ASN A 360 -22.31 9.64 5.93
N LEU A 361 -21.04 9.23 5.90
CA LEU A 361 -19.87 10.08 6.16
C LEU A 361 -19.02 10.34 4.90
N ASP A 362 -19.29 9.66 3.79
CA ASP A 362 -18.56 9.78 2.53
C ASP A 362 -18.61 11.18 1.90
N ASN A 363 -19.67 11.96 2.20
CA ASN A 363 -19.82 13.38 1.82
C ASN A 363 -19.69 14.35 3.01
N CYS A 364 -19.16 13.86 4.14
CA CYS A 364 -18.86 14.65 5.33
C CYS A 364 -17.35 14.76 5.56
N VAL A 365 -16.63 13.64 5.48
CA VAL A 365 -15.21 13.54 5.84
C VAL A 365 -14.31 14.23 4.81
N ASN A 366 -13.30 14.95 5.30
CA ASN A 366 -12.20 15.43 4.46
C ASN A 366 -11.08 14.39 4.43
N ILE A 367 -10.86 13.73 3.29
CA ILE A 367 -9.81 12.72 3.15
C ILE A 367 -8.64 13.30 2.35
N ILE A 368 -7.44 13.15 2.90
CA ILE A 368 -6.17 13.41 2.21
C ILE A 368 -5.48 12.07 2.02
N LEU A 369 -5.51 11.55 0.80
CA LEU A 369 -4.73 10.39 0.38
C LEU A 369 -3.39 10.87 -0.19
N LEU A 370 -2.28 10.37 0.36
CA LEU A 370 -0.94 10.79 -0.03
C LEU A 370 0.10 9.67 0.10
N ALA A 371 1.33 10.01 -0.25
CA ALA A 371 2.52 9.21 0.01
C ALA A 371 3.66 10.11 0.48
N ASP A 372 4.62 9.49 1.14
CA ASP A 372 5.83 10.10 1.66
C ASP A 372 6.92 10.28 0.60
N HIS A 373 7.06 9.34 -0.33
CA HIS A 373 8.00 9.40 -1.43
C HIS A 373 7.57 8.51 -2.62
N GLY A 374 8.37 8.57 -3.70
CA GLY A 374 8.26 7.63 -4.81
C GLY A 374 9.18 6.42 -4.66
N MET A 375 9.46 5.74 -5.78
CA MET A 375 10.32 4.56 -5.84
C MET A 375 11.16 4.59 -7.12
N ALA A 376 12.38 4.04 -7.07
CA ALA A 376 13.28 3.95 -8.21
C ALA A 376 13.89 2.54 -8.32
N GLN A 377 14.12 2.10 -9.56
CA GLN A 377 14.88 0.88 -9.84
C GLN A 377 16.37 1.14 -9.58
N THR A 378 17.02 0.19 -8.93
CA THR A 378 18.48 0.18 -8.70
C THR A 378 19.12 -0.96 -9.48
N TYR A 379 20.40 -0.83 -9.81
CA TYR A 379 21.16 -1.84 -10.55
C TYR A 379 22.54 -2.04 -9.91
N CYS A 380 23.08 -3.25 -9.97
CA CYS A 380 24.37 -3.58 -9.33
C CYS A 380 25.57 -2.93 -10.03
N ASP A 381 25.42 -2.61 -11.31
CA ASP A 381 26.38 -1.86 -12.15
C ASP A 381 26.23 -0.33 -12.00
N GLN A 382 25.20 0.15 -11.31
CA GLN A 382 25.00 1.58 -10.98
C GLN A 382 25.30 1.86 -9.50
N VAL A 383 26.49 1.46 -9.07
CA VAL A 383 26.96 1.60 -7.70
C VAL A 383 28.38 2.16 -7.67
N GLU A 384 28.58 3.25 -6.92
CA GLU A 384 29.88 3.85 -6.67
C GLU A 384 30.44 3.34 -5.34
N TYR A 385 31.69 2.86 -5.37
CA TYR A 385 32.35 2.25 -4.22
C TYR A 385 33.41 3.17 -3.64
N MET A 386 33.34 3.49 -2.35
CA MET A 386 34.35 4.37 -1.72
C MET A 386 35.78 3.80 -1.77
N THR A 387 35.93 2.47 -1.92
CA THR A 387 37.22 1.80 -2.12
C THR A 387 37.92 2.18 -3.44
N ASP A 388 37.19 2.71 -4.42
CA ASP A 388 37.79 3.16 -5.69
C ASP A 388 38.47 4.53 -5.55
N TYR A 389 38.11 5.29 -4.51
CA TYR A 389 38.55 6.66 -4.29
C TYR A 389 39.55 6.80 -3.15
N PHE A 390 39.50 5.87 -2.18
CA PHE A 390 40.33 5.85 -0.99
C PHE A 390 41.09 4.52 -0.87
N PRO A 391 42.41 4.54 -0.58
CA PRO A 391 43.18 3.32 -0.34
C PRO A 391 42.71 2.58 0.93
N GLN A 392 42.18 3.32 1.91
CA GLN A 392 41.55 2.78 3.11
C GLN A 392 40.30 3.58 3.47
N VAL A 393 39.20 2.89 3.74
CA VAL A 393 37.93 3.51 4.10
C VAL A 393 37.77 3.52 5.63
N ASN A 394 38.41 4.48 6.29
CA ASN A 394 38.49 4.56 7.76
C ASN A 394 37.34 5.37 8.41
N PHE A 395 36.32 5.73 7.63
CA PHE A 395 35.13 6.42 8.10
C PHE A 395 33.90 5.50 8.21
N TYR A 396 32.86 5.98 8.89
CA TYR A 396 31.51 5.41 8.83
C TYR A 396 30.72 6.09 7.70
N MET A 397 29.89 5.32 7.01
CA MET A 397 29.07 5.80 5.90
C MET A 397 27.64 5.28 6.04
N PHE A 398 26.68 6.20 6.10
CA PHE A 398 25.30 5.90 5.76
C PHE A 398 25.23 5.73 4.25
N GLN A 399 24.81 4.55 3.78
CA GLN A 399 24.91 4.15 2.37
C GLN A 399 23.60 4.37 1.61
N GLY A 400 23.65 4.33 0.27
CA GLY A 400 22.47 4.38 -0.60
C GLY A 400 22.39 5.64 -1.46
N PRO A 401 21.19 6.18 -1.71
CA PRO A 401 20.97 7.30 -2.65
C PRO A 401 21.11 8.70 -2.01
N ALA A 402 21.21 8.79 -0.69
CA ALA A 402 21.46 10.04 0.05
C ALA A 402 22.54 9.83 1.12
N PRO A 403 23.73 9.36 0.73
CA PRO A 403 24.76 8.92 1.65
C PRO A 403 25.41 10.08 2.39
N ARG A 404 25.86 9.78 3.60
CA ARG A 404 26.53 10.71 4.52
C ARG A 404 27.75 10.03 5.14
N ILE A 405 28.82 10.79 5.34
CA ILE A 405 30.10 10.28 5.84
C ILE A 405 30.46 11.01 7.13
N ARG A 406 30.89 10.24 8.14
CA ARG A 406 31.36 10.75 9.44
C ARG A 406 32.52 9.94 9.98
N ALA A 407 33.16 10.43 11.04
CA ALA A 407 34.13 9.66 11.81
C ALA A 407 33.54 8.31 12.25
N ARG A 408 34.40 7.29 12.26
CA ARG A 408 34.07 5.98 12.82
C ARG A 408 34.07 6.02 14.35
N ASN A 409 35.06 6.66 14.94
CA ASN A 409 35.20 6.82 16.38
C ASN A 409 34.33 8.00 16.86
N ILE A 410 33.23 7.68 17.54
CA ILE A 410 32.24 8.65 18.03
C ILE A 410 32.00 8.43 19.52
N PRO A 411 31.76 9.49 20.32
CA PRO A 411 31.61 10.90 19.92
C PRO A 411 32.94 11.64 19.69
N ASP A 412 34.06 11.07 20.13
CA ASP A 412 35.34 11.78 20.29
C ASP A 412 35.85 12.49 19.03
N GLU A 413 35.76 11.84 17.87
CA GLU A 413 36.27 12.42 16.62
C GLU A 413 35.17 13.09 15.78
N PHE A 414 33.94 13.23 16.30
CA PHE A 414 32.81 13.74 15.50
C PHE A 414 33.08 15.15 14.93
N TYR A 415 33.63 16.05 15.74
CA TYR A 415 33.93 17.43 15.33
C TYR A 415 35.33 17.61 14.74
N SER A 416 36.30 16.79 15.12
CA SER A 416 37.67 16.86 14.58
C SER A 416 37.81 16.13 13.24
N PHE A 417 36.79 15.38 12.81
CA PHE A 417 36.76 14.71 11.51
C PHE A 417 36.84 15.72 10.35
N ASN A 418 37.92 15.61 9.57
CA ASN A 418 38.19 16.48 8.42
C ASN A 418 37.28 16.15 7.23
N SER A 419 36.06 16.70 7.28
CA SER A 419 35.02 16.46 6.25
C SER A 419 35.37 17.14 4.93
N GLU A 420 36.08 18.26 4.99
CA GLU A 420 36.63 19.01 3.86
C GLU A 420 37.60 18.14 3.05
N GLU A 421 38.45 17.36 3.72
CA GLU A 421 39.35 16.43 3.04
C GLU A 421 38.59 15.30 2.34
N ILE A 422 37.55 14.74 2.96
CA ILE A 422 36.70 13.72 2.31
C ILE A 422 36.07 14.29 1.04
N VAL A 423 35.45 15.48 1.12
CA VAL A 423 34.82 16.14 -0.02
C VAL A 423 35.84 16.42 -1.12
N ARG A 424 36.99 17.03 -0.78
CA ARG A 424 38.07 17.33 -1.73
C ARG A 424 38.60 16.08 -2.42
N ASN A 425 38.83 15.01 -1.68
CA ASN A 425 39.38 13.77 -2.22
C ASN A 425 38.38 13.01 -3.11
N LEU A 426 37.09 13.31 -3.00
CA LEU A 426 36.02 12.76 -3.84
C LEU A 426 35.63 13.65 -5.01
N SER A 427 36.09 14.92 -5.05
CA SER A 427 35.73 15.86 -6.10
C SER A 427 36.46 15.56 -7.41
N CYS A 428 35.70 15.48 -8.51
CA CYS A 428 36.23 15.43 -9.87
C CYS A 428 37.25 14.29 -10.12
N ARG A 429 37.03 13.11 -9.52
CA ARG A 429 37.98 12.00 -9.58
C ARG A 429 37.86 11.15 -10.85
N LYS A 430 36.65 11.02 -11.39
CA LYS A 430 36.36 10.35 -12.67
C LYS A 430 35.53 11.29 -13.57
N PRO A 431 35.74 11.30 -14.91
CA PRO A 431 34.91 12.10 -15.83
C PRO A 431 33.42 11.71 -15.81
N ASP A 432 33.13 10.44 -15.51
CA ASP A 432 31.82 9.80 -15.44
C ASP A 432 31.41 9.48 -13.99
N GLN A 433 31.87 10.27 -13.01
CA GLN A 433 31.50 10.09 -11.62
C GLN A 433 30.01 10.39 -11.40
N HIS A 434 29.28 9.46 -10.80
CA HIS A 434 27.81 9.54 -10.66
C HIS A 434 27.33 10.06 -9.29
N PHE A 435 28.17 10.85 -8.65
CA PHE A 435 27.82 11.61 -7.46
C PHE A 435 28.67 12.88 -7.38
N THR A 436 28.12 13.91 -6.75
CA THR A 436 28.85 15.13 -6.41
C THR A 436 28.99 15.21 -4.89
N PRO A 437 30.21 15.24 -4.33
CA PRO A 437 30.41 15.44 -2.90
C PRO A 437 30.17 16.91 -2.53
N TYR A 438 29.56 17.13 -1.37
CA TYR A 438 29.28 18.45 -0.81
C TYR A 438 29.63 18.46 0.67
N LEU A 439 30.16 19.60 1.14
CA LEU A 439 29.89 20.00 2.51
C LEU A 439 28.42 20.44 2.58
N THR A 440 27.69 20.03 3.60
CA THR A 440 26.24 20.28 3.65
C THR A 440 25.83 21.76 3.55
N PRO A 441 26.60 22.77 4.02
CA PRO A 441 26.31 24.16 3.73
C PRO A 441 26.32 24.52 2.24
N ASP A 442 27.05 23.79 1.40
CA ASP A 442 27.18 24.05 -0.04
C ASP A 442 26.14 23.30 -0.89
N LEU A 443 25.35 22.41 -0.27
CA LEU A 443 24.23 21.77 -0.95
C LEU A 443 23.25 22.81 -1.53
N PRO A 444 22.58 22.51 -2.65
CA PRO A 444 21.55 23.39 -3.20
C PRO A 444 20.53 23.80 -2.12
N LYS A 445 20.40 25.10 -1.86
CA LYS A 445 19.61 25.63 -0.73
C LYS A 445 18.16 25.16 -0.71
N ARG A 446 17.58 24.90 -1.89
CA ARG A 446 16.23 24.31 -2.06
C ARG A 446 16.03 22.97 -1.34
N LEU A 447 17.10 22.29 -0.93
CA LEU A 447 17.03 21.02 -0.20
C LEU A 447 16.79 21.21 1.31
N HIS A 448 17.14 22.38 1.87
CA HIS A 448 17.00 22.66 3.31
C HIS A 448 17.55 21.51 4.19
N PHE A 449 18.79 21.09 3.91
CA PHE A 449 19.41 19.91 4.51
C PHE A 449 20.84 20.19 4.99
N ALA A 450 20.99 21.09 5.97
CA ALA A 450 22.28 21.41 6.57
C ALA A 450 22.21 21.79 8.06
N LYS A 451 21.10 22.40 8.49
CA LYS A 451 20.97 23.04 9.81
C LYS A 451 20.55 22.07 10.92
N ASN A 452 21.23 20.94 11.04
CA ASN A 452 21.03 20.02 12.16
C ASN A 452 22.32 19.25 12.46
N VAL A 453 22.67 19.07 13.74
CA VAL A 453 23.89 18.33 14.13
C VAL A 453 23.86 16.86 13.70
N ARG A 454 22.67 16.29 13.52
CA ARG A 454 22.45 14.92 13.02
C ARG A 454 22.76 14.74 11.54
N ILE A 455 22.91 15.85 10.81
CA ILE A 455 23.31 15.86 9.42
C ILE A 455 24.84 15.96 9.37
N ASP A 456 25.49 14.84 9.04
CA ASP A 456 26.94 14.80 8.89
C ASP A 456 27.41 15.79 7.80
N LYS A 457 28.61 16.38 7.98
CA LYS A 457 29.08 17.46 7.11
C LYS A 457 29.41 17.00 5.69
N ALA A 458 30.00 15.83 5.52
CA ALA A 458 30.29 15.25 4.21
C ALA A 458 29.08 14.48 3.68
N HIS A 459 28.52 14.95 2.56
CA HIS A 459 27.32 14.41 1.94
C HIS A 459 27.56 14.17 0.45
N LEU A 460 27.00 13.10 -0.13
CA LEU A 460 27.07 12.88 -1.58
C LEU A 460 25.68 13.05 -2.20
N LEU A 461 25.60 13.96 -3.18
CA LEU A 461 24.40 14.11 -4.00
C LEU A 461 24.52 13.17 -5.20
N MET A 462 23.71 12.12 -5.20
CA MET A 462 23.75 11.05 -6.22
C MET A 462 22.98 11.44 -7.47
N ASP A 463 23.47 10.95 -8.62
CA ASP A 463 22.68 10.91 -9.84
C ASP A 463 21.48 9.95 -9.70
N ARG A 464 20.51 10.08 -10.62
CA ARG A 464 19.34 9.20 -10.64
C ARG A 464 19.75 7.74 -10.79
N GLN A 465 19.13 6.85 -10.01
CA GLN A 465 19.32 5.39 -10.03
C GLN A 465 20.69 4.90 -9.52
N TRP A 466 21.60 5.82 -9.19
CA TRP A 466 22.89 5.49 -8.62
C TRP A 466 22.85 5.40 -7.09
N LEU A 467 23.66 4.49 -6.56
CA LEU A 467 23.89 4.33 -5.14
C LEU A 467 25.38 4.53 -4.84
N ALA A 468 25.72 5.02 -3.65
CA ALA A 468 27.08 4.94 -3.15
C ALA A 468 27.16 4.08 -1.90
N VAL A 469 28.17 3.21 -1.85
CA VAL A 469 28.39 2.24 -0.78
C VAL A 469 29.84 2.23 -0.34
N ARG A 470 30.10 1.67 0.84
CA ARG A 470 31.44 1.70 1.45
C ARG A 470 32.47 0.86 0.69
N SER A 471 32.08 -0.33 0.25
CA SER A 471 32.96 -1.30 -0.42
C SER A 471 32.13 -2.30 -1.20
N VAL A 472 32.75 -3.01 -2.16
CA VAL A 472 32.14 -4.17 -2.81
C VAL A 472 31.80 -5.19 -1.72
N CYS A 473 30.52 -5.51 -1.57
CA CYS A 473 30.11 -6.53 -0.63
C CYS A 473 30.50 -7.90 -1.21
N LEU A 474 31.61 -8.49 -0.75
CA LEU A 474 32.03 -9.85 -1.13
C LEU A 474 30.93 -10.90 -0.92
N PHE A 475 29.95 -10.62 -0.04
CA PHE A 475 28.79 -11.48 0.17
C PHE A 475 27.93 -11.67 -1.09
N LEU A 476 27.85 -10.70 -2.01
CA LEU A 476 27.14 -10.88 -3.28
C LEU A 476 27.87 -11.83 -4.22
N ILE A 477 29.21 -11.81 -4.20
CA ILE A 477 30.05 -12.70 -5.00
C ILE A 477 29.95 -14.14 -4.46
N ILE A 478 29.95 -14.32 -3.14
CA ILE A 478 29.81 -15.64 -2.51
C ILE A 478 28.39 -16.21 -2.70
N LEU A 479 27.33 -15.39 -2.64
CA LEU A 479 25.96 -15.85 -2.94
C LEU A 479 25.80 -16.24 -4.41
N LEU A 480 26.35 -15.46 -5.35
CA LEU A 480 26.35 -15.81 -6.78
C LEU A 480 27.16 -17.08 -7.03
N ALA A 481 28.30 -17.27 -6.36
CA ALA A 481 29.08 -18.51 -6.43
C ALA A 481 28.31 -19.71 -5.85
N ALA A 482 27.58 -19.55 -4.74
CA ALA A 482 26.77 -20.61 -4.13
C ALA A 482 25.54 -20.98 -4.98
N ILE A 483 24.92 -20.01 -5.66
CA ILE A 483 23.81 -20.24 -6.60
C ILE A 483 24.32 -20.94 -7.88
N PHE A 484 25.54 -20.65 -8.33
CA PHE A 484 26.16 -21.38 -9.44
C PHE A 484 26.54 -22.82 -9.06
N TYR A 485 26.94 -23.05 -7.81
CA TYR A 485 27.27 -24.41 -7.34
C TYR A 485 26.04 -25.32 -7.23
N TYR A 486 24.88 -24.78 -6.82
CA TYR A 486 23.62 -25.52 -6.76
C TYR A 486 22.92 -25.76 -8.11
N LYS A 487 23.45 -25.20 -9.20
CA LYS A 487 22.95 -25.47 -10.57
C LYS A 487 23.73 -26.58 -11.30
N PHE A 488 24.76 -27.16 -10.69
CA PHE A 488 25.63 -28.18 -11.29
C PHE A 488 25.92 -29.40 -10.39
N THR A 489 25.14 -29.62 -9.34
CA THR A 489 25.05 -30.89 -8.59
C THR A 489 23.59 -31.26 -8.44
#